data_AF-A0A937T3S8-F1
#
_entry.id   AF-A0A937T3S8-F1
#
_cell.length_a   1.000
_cell.length_b   1.000
_cell.length_c   1.000
_cell.angle_alpha   90.00
_cell.angle_beta   90.00
_cell.angle_gamma   90.00
#
_symmetry.space_group_name_H-M   'P 1'
#
loop_
_entity.id
_entity.type
_entity.pdbx_description
1 polymer ?
#
loop_
_entity_poly.entity_id
_entity_poly.type
_entity_poly.pdbx_seq_one_letter_code
_entity_poly.pdbx_strand_id
1 'polypeptide(L)'
;MQHLLDQCRENFGLPERSFSFWTRFSYLYTERGWCRKTDRLSIFFDQRDDLLKHGEVVWGHIVQANERLFEGGAGDQPGEIVFPSIASVPIDPAELAEVASRLFDLRETGPFSGQLAEIADHLNDEYHRVFGMPVPDELSPQVQSMMSTSMIARRHLPRRRLCCPLLPIIASPREPRIVMPLPSRYWPKELVHWWTHQ
;
A
#
# COMPACT_ATOMS: atom_id res chain seq x y z
N MET A 1 2.52 -10.88 -15.03
CA MET A 1 2.15 -9.95 -13.94
C MET A 1 1.40 -8.71 -14.44
N GLN A 2 1.88 -7.97 -15.44
CA GLN A 2 1.18 -6.76 -15.94
C GLN A 2 -0.28 -7.01 -16.34
N HIS A 3 -0.56 -8.08 -17.11
CA HIS A 3 -1.93 -8.42 -17.49
C HIS A 3 -2.87 -8.67 -16.29
N LEU A 4 -2.36 -9.16 -15.15
CA LEU A 4 -3.16 -9.36 -13.93
C LEU A 4 -3.52 -8.02 -13.29
N LEU A 5 -2.60 -7.05 -13.33
CA LEU A 5 -2.87 -5.68 -12.87
C LEU A 5 -3.88 -4.99 -13.77
N ASP A 6 -3.81 -5.21 -15.08
CA ASP A 6 -4.78 -4.66 -16.03
C ASP A 6 -6.18 -5.24 -15.80
N GLN A 7 -6.30 -6.54 -15.53
CA GLN A 7 -7.57 -7.13 -15.09
C GLN A 7 -8.06 -6.56 -13.75
N CYS A 8 -7.16 -6.26 -12.80
CA CYS A 8 -7.54 -5.56 -11.56
C CYS A 8 -8.13 -4.17 -11.87
N ARG A 9 -7.53 -3.42 -12.80
CA ARG A 9 -8.01 -2.09 -13.23
C ARG A 9 -9.39 -2.19 -13.88
N GLU A 10 -9.59 -3.17 -14.75
CA GLU A 10 -10.88 -3.44 -15.40
C GLU A 10 -11.96 -3.78 -14.37
N ASN A 11 -11.67 -4.72 -13.45
CA ASN A 11 -12.61 -5.14 -12.41
C ASN A 11 -12.96 -3.99 -11.44
N PHE A 12 -11.99 -3.14 -11.13
CA PHE A 12 -12.20 -1.99 -10.24
C PHE A 12 -12.91 -0.83 -10.93
N GLY A 13 -12.75 -0.70 -12.25
CA GLY A 13 -13.31 0.36 -13.09
C GLY A 13 -12.41 1.59 -13.19
N LEU A 14 -12.76 2.51 -14.09
CA LEU A 14 -12.08 3.79 -14.26
C LEU A 14 -12.38 4.77 -13.10
N PRO A 15 -11.50 5.74 -12.80
CA PRO A 15 -11.74 6.81 -11.82
C PRO A 15 -13.07 7.56 -12.03
N GLU A 16 -13.53 8.27 -11.00
CA GLU A 16 -14.93 8.73 -10.82
C GLU A 16 -15.90 7.60 -10.47
N ARG A 17 -15.41 6.62 -9.71
CA ARG A 17 -16.18 5.45 -9.30
C ARG A 17 -17.29 5.83 -8.33
N SER A 18 -18.43 5.16 -8.47
CA SER A 18 -19.49 5.21 -7.47
C SER A 18 -19.64 3.85 -6.81
N PHE A 19 -19.89 3.85 -5.52
CA PHE A 19 -20.18 2.65 -4.75
C PHE A 19 -21.53 2.83 -4.08
N SER A 20 -22.34 1.77 -4.07
CA SER A 20 -23.58 1.78 -3.30
C SER A 20 -23.27 2.04 -1.82
N PHE A 21 -24.20 2.71 -1.13
CA PHE A 21 -24.08 2.99 0.30
C PHE A 21 -23.72 1.72 1.08
N TRP A 22 -24.45 0.62 0.84
CA TRP A 22 -24.16 -0.67 1.46
C TRP A 22 -22.75 -1.16 1.19
N THR A 23 -22.25 -1.06 -0.04
CA THR A 23 -20.88 -1.48 -0.37
C THR A 23 -19.84 -0.65 0.36
N ARG A 24 -20.05 0.66 0.46
CA ARG A 24 -19.17 1.61 1.14
C ARG A 24 -19.08 1.33 2.65
N PHE A 25 -20.22 1.08 3.29
CA PHE A 25 -20.29 0.87 4.75
C PHE A 25 -20.12 -0.58 5.20
N SER A 26 -20.12 -1.56 4.29
CA SER A 26 -19.86 -2.98 4.61
C SER A 26 -18.45 -3.40 4.20
N TYR A 27 -18.25 -3.74 2.94
CA TYR A 27 -17.03 -4.38 2.48
C TYR A 27 -15.86 -3.38 2.33
N LEU A 28 -16.11 -2.18 1.81
CA LEU A 28 -15.07 -1.15 1.65
C LEU A 28 -14.76 -0.38 2.94
N TYR A 29 -15.50 -0.65 4.01
CA TYR A 29 -15.25 -0.05 5.30
C TYR A 29 -13.93 -0.56 5.88
N THR A 30 -13.04 0.37 6.21
CA THR A 30 -11.85 0.16 7.01
C THR A 30 -12.08 0.73 8.40
N GLU A 31 -11.84 -0.07 9.44
CA GLU A 31 -12.10 0.36 10.81
C GLU A 31 -11.00 1.30 11.29
N ARG A 32 -11.39 2.41 11.92
CA ARG A 32 -10.44 3.35 12.51
C ARG A 32 -9.78 2.80 13.78
N GLY A 33 -10.51 1.97 14.54
CA GLY A 33 -10.01 1.24 15.70
C GLY A 33 -9.30 2.15 16.70
N TRP A 34 -8.03 1.85 16.96
CA TRP A 34 -7.16 2.55 17.89
C TRP A 34 -6.68 3.93 17.38
N CYS A 35 -6.84 4.24 16.09
CA CYS A 35 -6.32 5.46 15.47
C CYS A 35 -7.13 6.70 15.90
N ARG A 36 -6.53 7.51 16.78
CA ARG A 36 -7.13 8.77 17.24
C ARG A 36 -7.11 9.81 16.12
N LYS A 37 -7.97 10.83 16.22
CA LYS A 37 -7.97 11.96 15.26
C LYS A 37 -6.66 12.77 15.26
N THR A 38 -5.90 12.72 16.35
CA THR A 38 -4.59 13.39 16.47
C THR A 38 -3.45 12.59 15.86
N ASP A 39 -3.65 11.30 15.58
CA ASP A 39 -2.66 10.47 14.88
C ASP A 39 -2.66 10.88 13.40
N ARG A 40 -1.47 11.03 12.80
CA ARG A 40 -1.34 11.43 11.40
C ARG A 40 -1.96 10.41 10.44
N LEU A 41 -2.11 9.14 10.85
CA LEU A 41 -2.85 8.11 10.10
C LEU A 41 -4.34 8.46 9.94
N SER A 42 -4.88 9.41 10.70
CA SER A 42 -6.23 9.94 10.50
C SER A 42 -6.48 10.45 9.07
N ILE A 43 -5.45 11.00 8.41
CA ILE A 43 -5.49 11.48 7.03
C ILE A 43 -5.94 10.37 6.08
N PHE A 44 -5.44 9.14 6.27
CA PHE A 44 -5.85 7.98 5.49
C PHE A 44 -7.37 7.77 5.54
N PHE A 45 -7.94 7.76 6.75
CA PHE A 45 -9.36 7.50 6.94
C PHE A 45 -10.24 8.61 6.38
N ASP A 46 -9.79 9.86 6.51
CA ASP A 46 -10.53 11.03 6.05
C ASP A 46 -10.54 11.14 4.52
N GLN A 47 -9.52 10.59 3.84
CA GLN A 47 -9.40 10.62 2.38
C GLN A 47 -9.67 9.28 1.68
N ARG A 48 -9.89 8.18 2.42
CA ARG A 48 -10.13 6.84 1.87
C ARG A 48 -11.24 6.82 0.82
N ASP A 49 -12.33 7.55 1.07
CA ASP A 49 -13.46 7.58 0.15
C ASP A 49 -13.14 8.30 -1.17
N ASP A 50 -12.29 9.34 -1.11
CA ASP A 50 -11.74 10.00 -2.29
C ASP A 50 -10.78 9.06 -3.04
N LEU A 51 -9.91 8.36 -2.30
CA LEU A 51 -9.00 7.35 -2.85
C LEU A 51 -9.75 6.24 -3.60
N LEU A 52 -10.84 5.71 -3.04
CA LEU A 52 -11.66 4.70 -3.71
C LEU A 52 -12.31 5.25 -4.99
N LYS A 53 -12.71 6.53 -5.00
CA LYS A 53 -13.38 7.16 -6.13
C LYS A 53 -12.42 7.53 -7.26
N HIS A 54 -11.26 8.08 -6.92
CA HIS A 54 -10.36 8.74 -7.87
C HIS A 54 -8.99 8.07 -8.01
N GLY A 55 -8.65 7.15 -7.11
CA GLY A 55 -7.35 6.49 -7.09
C GLY A 55 -7.09 5.58 -8.29
N GLU A 56 -5.81 5.35 -8.54
CA GLU A 56 -5.30 4.55 -9.65
C GLU A 56 -4.77 3.22 -9.13
N VAL A 57 -5.01 2.14 -9.88
CA VAL A 57 -4.53 0.82 -9.50
C VAL A 57 -3.12 0.59 -10.04
N VAL A 58 -2.19 0.36 -9.13
CA VAL A 58 -0.76 0.12 -9.40
C VAL A 58 -0.26 -1.08 -8.60
N TRP A 59 0.93 -1.59 -8.94
CA TRP A 59 1.63 -2.49 -8.03
C TRP A 59 2.18 -1.71 -6.82
N GLY A 60 2.01 -2.28 -5.64
CA GLY A 60 2.67 -1.86 -4.42
C GLY A 60 3.43 -3.03 -3.80
N HIS A 61 4.43 -2.71 -3.00
CA HIS A 61 5.16 -3.70 -2.22
C HIS A 61 5.20 -3.29 -0.75
N ILE A 62 4.87 -4.21 0.15
CA ILE A 62 5.02 -3.98 1.59
C ILE A 62 6.52 -3.89 1.91
N VAL A 63 6.92 -2.80 2.53
CA VAL A 63 8.28 -2.60 3.07
C VAL A 63 8.34 -3.18 4.48
N GLN A 64 7.39 -2.77 5.31
CA GLN A 64 7.25 -3.23 6.69
C GLN A 64 5.77 -3.28 7.05
N ALA A 65 5.38 -4.28 7.83
CA ALA A 65 4.02 -4.45 8.29
C ALA A 65 4.04 -5.03 9.70
N ASN A 66 2.99 -4.74 10.48
CA ASN A 66 2.83 -5.37 11.78
C ASN A 66 2.75 -6.90 11.63
N GLU A 67 3.53 -7.66 12.42
CA GLU A 67 3.60 -9.14 12.35
C GLU A 67 2.23 -9.81 12.41
N ARG A 68 1.28 -9.21 13.14
CA ARG A 68 -0.08 -9.73 13.23
C ARG A 68 -0.71 -9.89 11.85
N LEU A 69 -0.40 -9.04 10.87
CA LEU A 69 -0.96 -9.12 9.51
C LEU A 69 -0.67 -10.45 8.81
N PHE A 70 0.44 -11.11 9.15
CA PHE A 70 0.84 -12.39 8.55
C PHE A 70 0.09 -13.58 9.20
N GLU A 71 -0.41 -13.40 10.42
CA GLU A 71 -1.19 -14.40 11.15
C GLU A 71 -2.70 -14.25 10.94
N GLY A 72 -3.47 -15.27 11.33
CA GLY A 72 -4.93 -15.17 11.38
C GLY A 72 -5.37 -14.24 12.51
N GLY A 73 -6.17 -13.21 12.20
CA GLY A 73 -6.64 -12.25 13.20
C GLY A 73 -7.79 -11.36 12.72
N ALA A 74 -8.37 -10.60 13.65
CA ALA A 74 -9.56 -9.79 13.37
C ALA A 74 -9.24 -8.32 12.99
N GLY A 75 -8.16 -7.76 13.53
CA GLY A 75 -7.90 -6.32 13.45
C GLY A 75 -7.06 -5.90 12.24
N ASP A 76 -7.48 -4.81 11.61
CA ASP A 76 -6.71 -4.08 10.60
C ASP A 76 -5.44 -3.49 11.26
N GLN A 77 -4.36 -3.36 10.49
CA GLN A 77 -3.06 -2.91 11.00
C GLN A 77 -2.38 -1.97 10.01
N PRO A 78 -1.53 -1.06 10.49
CA PRO A 78 -0.75 -0.22 9.61
C PRO A 78 0.38 -1.02 8.95
N GLY A 79 0.81 -0.54 7.79
CA GLY A 79 2.01 -0.99 7.12
C GLY A 79 2.54 0.08 6.17
N GLU A 80 3.83 0.00 5.90
CA GLU A 80 4.54 0.85 4.95
C GLU A 80 4.54 0.19 3.58
N ILE A 81 4.10 0.95 2.58
CA ILE A 81 3.97 0.48 1.20
C ILE A 81 4.81 1.37 0.30
N VAL A 82 5.70 0.77 -0.48
CA VAL A 82 6.40 1.44 -1.58
C VAL A 82 5.66 1.19 -2.89
N PHE A 83 5.59 2.22 -3.73
CA PHE A 83 4.88 2.19 -5.00
C PHE A 83 5.45 3.21 -6.00
N PRO A 84 5.21 3.04 -7.31
CA PRO A 84 5.65 4.02 -8.32
C PRO A 84 4.97 5.38 -8.12
N SER A 85 5.72 6.46 -8.28
CA SER A 85 5.20 7.83 -8.21
C SER A 85 4.25 8.17 -9.37
N ILE A 86 4.39 7.48 -10.51
CA ILE A 86 3.61 7.67 -11.73
C ILE A 86 2.89 6.35 -12.07
N ALA A 87 1.56 6.33 -11.93
CA ALA A 87 0.76 5.12 -12.10
C ALA A 87 0.72 4.55 -13.53
N SER A 88 0.93 5.39 -14.53
CA SER A 88 0.87 5.02 -15.95
C SER A 88 2.12 4.30 -16.46
N VAL A 89 3.21 4.31 -15.70
CA VAL A 89 4.46 3.63 -16.07
C VAL A 89 4.35 2.15 -15.70
N PRO A 90 4.43 1.22 -16.66
CA PRO A 90 4.55 -0.19 -16.36
C PRO A 90 5.84 -0.43 -15.58
N ILE A 91 5.76 -1.19 -14.49
CA ILE A 91 6.92 -1.55 -13.67
C ILE A 91 7.09 -3.06 -13.62
N ASP A 92 8.35 -3.51 -13.57
CA ASP A 92 8.64 -4.89 -13.21
C ASP A 92 8.44 -5.04 -11.69
N PRO A 93 7.55 -5.95 -11.24
CA PRO A 93 7.39 -6.18 -9.82
C PRO A 93 8.67 -6.62 -9.09
N ALA A 94 9.63 -7.21 -9.79
CA ALA A 94 10.94 -7.55 -9.23
C ALA A 94 11.73 -6.28 -8.84
N GLU A 95 11.70 -5.24 -9.67
CA GLU A 95 12.34 -3.95 -9.36
C GLU A 95 11.73 -3.31 -8.11
N LEU A 96 10.39 -3.33 -7.99
CA LEU A 96 9.73 -2.80 -6.80
C LEU A 96 10.05 -3.61 -5.53
N ALA A 97 10.22 -4.93 -5.66
CA ALA A 97 10.66 -5.79 -4.56
C ALA A 97 12.10 -5.49 -4.13
N GLU A 98 13.01 -5.22 -5.08
CA GLU A 98 14.37 -4.78 -4.76
C GLU A 98 14.38 -3.45 -4.00
N VAL A 99 13.56 -2.48 -4.42
CA VAL A 99 13.43 -1.20 -3.71
C VAL A 99 12.91 -1.42 -2.28
N ALA A 100 11.90 -2.27 -2.11
CA ALA A 100 11.37 -2.60 -0.79
C ALA A 100 12.42 -3.28 0.11
N SER A 101 13.23 -4.19 -0.44
CA SER A 101 14.34 -4.82 0.28
C SER A 101 15.36 -3.79 0.74
N ARG A 102 15.82 -2.91 -0.16
CA ARG A 102 16.79 -1.86 0.18
C ARG A 102 16.26 -0.90 1.25
N LEU A 103 14.97 -0.55 1.18
CA LEU A 103 14.31 0.25 2.22
C LEU A 103 14.28 -0.48 3.56
N PHE A 104 13.92 -1.76 3.58
CA PHE A 104 13.91 -2.57 4.81
C PHE A 104 15.30 -2.65 5.44
N ASP A 105 16.34 -2.84 4.63
CA ASP A 105 17.74 -2.96 5.08
C ASP A 105 18.28 -1.68 5.73
N LEU A 106 17.69 -0.51 5.44
CA LEU A 106 18.04 0.76 6.11
C LEU A 106 17.79 0.71 7.62
N ARG A 107 16.88 -0.15 8.11
CA ARG A 107 16.65 -0.30 9.55
C ARG A 107 17.88 -0.84 10.28
N GLU A 108 18.72 -1.61 9.58
CA GLU A 108 19.83 -2.35 10.17
C GLU A 108 21.21 -1.72 9.90
N THR A 109 21.31 -0.73 9.01
CA THR A 109 22.58 -0.35 8.39
C THR A 109 23.07 1.07 8.73
N GLY A 110 23.59 1.28 9.95
CA GLY A 110 24.53 2.37 10.26
C GLY A 110 24.00 3.83 10.15
N PRO A 111 24.86 4.84 10.40
CA PRO A 111 24.42 6.23 10.38
C PRO A 111 24.28 6.74 8.95
N PHE A 112 23.06 7.09 8.56
CA PHE A 112 22.76 7.77 7.31
C PHE A 112 22.80 9.30 7.46
N SER A 113 22.74 10.00 6.33
CA SER A 113 22.57 11.45 6.28
C SER A 113 21.50 11.86 5.27
N GLY A 114 20.89 13.02 5.47
CA GLY A 114 19.87 13.56 4.57
C GLY A 114 18.63 12.67 4.48
N GLN A 115 18.09 12.49 3.28
CA GLN A 115 16.84 11.78 3.05
C GLN A 115 16.90 10.29 3.47
N LEU A 116 18.06 9.64 3.37
CA LEU A 116 18.23 8.27 3.85
C LEU A 116 18.07 8.16 5.37
N ALA A 117 18.54 9.17 6.12
CA ALA A 117 18.36 9.23 7.57
C ALA A 117 16.88 9.43 7.93
N GLU A 118 16.18 10.32 7.21
CA GLU A 118 14.74 10.55 7.43
C GLU A 118 13.91 9.28 7.21
N ILE A 119 14.24 8.50 6.19
CA ILE A 119 13.57 7.21 5.91
C ILE A 119 13.92 6.18 6.97
N ALA A 120 15.20 6.04 7.32
CA ALA A 120 15.64 5.08 8.34
C ALA A 120 15.02 5.39 9.72
N ASP A 121 14.97 6.67 10.10
CA ASP A 121 14.33 7.13 11.33
C ASP A 121 12.82 6.80 11.32
N HIS A 122 12.14 7.03 10.20
CA HIS A 122 10.71 6.65 10.04
C HIS A 122 10.49 5.14 10.15
N LEU A 123 11.31 4.32 9.49
CA LEU A 123 11.17 2.86 9.54
C LEU A 123 11.55 2.25 10.91
N ASN A 124 12.29 2.98 11.72
CA ASN A 124 12.59 2.62 13.11
C ASN A 124 11.57 3.16 14.11
N ASP A 125 10.76 4.16 13.73
CA ASP A 125 9.70 4.74 14.57
C ASP A 125 8.31 4.17 14.20
N GLU A 126 7.84 3.22 15.01
CA GLU A 126 6.53 2.58 14.83
C GLU A 126 5.33 3.53 14.96
N TYR A 127 5.50 4.79 15.38
CA TYR A 127 4.44 5.77 15.59
C TYR A 127 4.43 6.91 14.57
N HIS A 128 5.53 7.13 13.85
CA HIS A 128 5.53 8.06 12.73
C HIS A 128 4.78 7.51 11.52
N ARG A 129 4.12 8.42 10.80
CA ARG A 129 3.31 8.12 9.62
C ARG A 129 3.75 9.03 8.51
N VAL A 130 3.98 8.48 7.33
CA VAL A 130 4.37 9.24 6.14
C VAL A 130 3.35 9.01 5.04
N PHE A 131 3.21 10.00 4.16
CA PHE A 131 2.40 9.87 2.96
C PHE A 131 3.14 10.58 1.83
N GLY A 132 3.37 9.88 0.73
CA GLY A 132 4.06 10.42 -0.43
C GLY A 132 5.53 10.75 -0.20
N MET A 133 6.17 10.10 0.77
CA MET A 133 7.59 10.30 1.03
C MET A 133 8.38 9.80 -0.19
N PRO A 134 9.13 10.66 -0.90
CA PRO A 134 9.89 10.22 -2.06
C PRO A 134 10.99 9.23 -1.63
N VAL A 135 11.19 8.20 -2.42
CA VAL A 135 12.32 7.28 -2.25
C VAL A 135 13.49 7.80 -3.10
N PRO A 136 14.68 8.02 -2.51
CA PRO A 136 15.86 8.46 -3.25
C PRO A 136 16.22 7.54 -4.42
N ASP A 137 16.73 8.13 -5.50
CA ASP A 137 17.21 7.38 -6.67
C ASP A 137 18.31 6.36 -6.31
N GLU A 138 19.09 6.61 -5.25
CA GLU A 138 20.08 5.67 -4.72
C GLU A 138 19.45 4.32 -4.30
N LEU A 139 18.22 4.34 -3.78
CA LEU A 139 17.47 3.13 -3.43
C LEU A 139 16.61 2.65 -4.59
N SER A 140 16.16 3.57 -5.45
CA SER A 140 15.18 3.33 -6.51
C SER A 140 15.65 3.81 -7.89
N PRO A 141 16.77 3.28 -8.42
CA PRO A 141 17.44 3.85 -9.60
C PRO A 141 16.68 3.67 -10.92
N GLN A 142 15.79 2.67 -10.98
CA GLN A 142 15.06 2.31 -12.21
C GLN A 142 13.62 2.84 -12.22
N VAL A 143 13.04 3.07 -11.04
CA VAL A 143 11.64 3.45 -10.86
C VAL A 143 11.59 4.61 -9.89
N GLN A 144 10.97 5.72 -10.25
CA GLN A 144 10.72 6.77 -9.25
C GLN A 144 9.64 6.27 -8.29
N SER A 145 10.01 6.02 -7.04
CA SER A 145 9.11 5.45 -6.04
C SER A 145 8.76 6.43 -4.94
N MET A 146 7.63 6.19 -4.29
CA MET A 146 7.19 6.86 -3.08
C MET A 146 6.82 5.82 -2.03
N MET A 147 6.87 6.21 -0.78
CA MET A 147 6.45 5.41 0.37
C MET A 147 5.33 6.12 1.13
N SER A 148 4.32 5.33 1.51
CA SER A 148 3.21 5.80 2.33
C SER A 148 2.83 4.76 3.37
N THR A 149 2.54 5.24 4.58
CA THR A 149 1.85 4.45 5.59
C THR A 149 0.39 4.24 5.17
N SER A 150 -0.10 3.02 5.31
CA SER A 150 -1.48 2.66 4.98
C SER A 150 -2.11 1.83 6.09
N MET A 151 -3.42 1.99 6.31
CA MET A 151 -4.18 1.02 7.09
C MET A 151 -4.54 -0.17 6.19
N ILE A 152 -3.94 -1.32 6.45
CA ILE A 152 -4.17 -2.57 5.73
C ILE A 152 -5.41 -3.24 6.31
N ALA A 153 -6.52 -3.12 5.58
CA ALA A 153 -7.77 -3.77 5.96
C ALA A 153 -7.71 -5.26 5.65
N ARG A 154 -7.81 -6.13 6.67
CA ARG A 154 -7.70 -7.58 6.46
C ARG A 154 -8.76 -8.12 5.52
N ARG A 155 -9.98 -7.58 5.59
CA ARG A 155 -11.09 -7.97 4.70
C ARG A 155 -10.81 -7.70 3.22
N HIS A 156 -9.83 -6.84 2.91
CA HIS A 156 -9.39 -6.55 1.56
C HIS A 156 -8.33 -7.54 1.07
N LEU A 157 -7.70 -8.32 1.95
CA LEU A 157 -6.71 -9.33 1.56
C LEU A 157 -7.35 -10.72 1.36
N PRO A 158 -6.86 -11.52 0.39
CA PRO A 158 -7.18 -12.95 0.35
C PRO A 158 -6.84 -13.64 1.66
N ARG A 159 -7.68 -14.58 2.11
CA ARG A 159 -7.54 -15.29 3.40
C ARG A 159 -7.43 -14.37 4.64
N ARG A 160 -7.71 -13.07 4.51
CA ARG A 160 -7.67 -12.07 5.58
C ARG A 160 -6.32 -11.92 6.29
N ARG A 161 -5.23 -12.21 5.58
CA ARG A 161 -3.85 -12.10 6.06
C ARG A 161 -2.91 -11.74 4.91
N LEU A 162 -1.78 -11.12 5.22
CA LEU A 162 -0.72 -10.80 4.27
C LEU A 162 0.05 -12.07 3.93
N CYS A 163 -0.17 -12.65 2.75
CA CYS A 163 0.53 -13.87 2.29
C CYS A 163 1.75 -13.58 1.42
N CYS A 164 1.70 -12.47 0.66
CA CYS A 164 2.79 -12.03 -0.20
C CYS A 164 2.88 -10.50 -0.12
N PRO A 165 4.10 -9.92 -0.04
CA PRO A 165 4.28 -8.48 0.12
C PRO A 165 4.01 -7.69 -1.17
N LEU A 166 4.09 -8.31 -2.35
CA LEU A 166 3.68 -7.69 -3.60
C LEU A 166 2.17 -7.81 -3.79
N LEU A 167 1.47 -6.70 -3.99
CA LEU A 167 0.01 -6.68 -4.16
C LEU A 167 -0.46 -5.48 -4.99
N PRO A 168 -1.62 -5.58 -5.67
CA PRO A 168 -2.23 -4.41 -6.28
C PRO A 168 -2.73 -3.47 -5.18
N ILE A 169 -2.47 -2.19 -5.34
CA ILE A 169 -2.91 -1.12 -4.45
C ILE A 169 -3.71 -0.09 -5.22
N ILE A 170 -4.47 0.74 -4.50
CA ILE A 170 -5.06 1.97 -4.99
C ILE A 170 -4.16 3.10 -4.48
N ALA A 171 -3.59 3.90 -5.38
CA ALA A 171 -2.76 5.05 -5.05
C ALA A 171 -3.45 6.36 -5.42
N SER A 172 -3.34 7.37 -4.55
CA SER A 172 -3.88 8.70 -4.84
C SER A 172 -3.03 9.39 -5.91
N PRO A 173 -3.62 9.89 -7.01
CA PRO A 173 -2.92 10.68 -8.02
C PRO A 173 -2.61 12.10 -7.55
N ARG A 174 -3.04 12.47 -6.33
CA ARG A 174 -2.84 13.79 -5.73
C ARG A 174 -2.24 13.68 -4.33
N GLU A 175 -1.64 14.77 -3.88
CA GLU A 175 -1.23 14.92 -2.49
C GLU A 175 -2.40 14.64 -1.54
N PRO A 176 -2.15 13.93 -0.42
CA PRO A 176 -0.87 13.57 0.16
C PRO A 176 -0.31 12.21 -0.30
N ARG A 177 -0.80 11.63 -1.42
CA ARG A 177 -0.37 10.31 -1.92
C ARG A 177 -0.67 9.15 -0.97
N ILE A 178 -1.84 9.17 -0.34
CA ILE A 178 -2.31 8.01 0.42
C ILE A 178 -2.51 6.80 -0.49
N VAL A 179 -2.34 5.60 0.08
CA VAL A 179 -2.51 4.33 -0.62
C VAL A 179 -3.29 3.34 0.23
N MET A 180 -3.91 2.34 -0.40
CA MET A 180 -4.43 1.15 0.27
C MET A 180 -4.30 -0.08 -0.61
N PRO A 181 -4.21 -1.29 -0.03
CA PRO A 181 -4.44 -2.52 -0.79
C PRO A 181 -5.75 -2.43 -1.60
N LEU A 182 -5.69 -2.81 -2.87
CA LEU A 182 -6.90 -2.97 -3.66
C LEU A 182 -7.72 -4.10 -3.03
N PRO A 183 -9.02 -3.92 -2.76
CA PRO A 183 -9.82 -4.99 -2.19
C PRO A 183 -9.86 -6.23 -3.10
N SER A 184 -9.53 -7.39 -2.54
CA SER A 184 -9.34 -8.66 -3.24
C SER A 184 -10.51 -9.14 -4.07
N ARG A 185 -11.73 -8.63 -3.83
CA ARG A 185 -12.87 -8.87 -4.73
C ARG A 185 -12.65 -8.38 -6.17
N TYR A 186 -11.71 -7.45 -6.37
CA TYR A 186 -11.35 -6.91 -7.68
C TYR A 186 -10.15 -7.63 -8.31
N TRP A 187 -9.56 -8.58 -7.60
CA TRP A 187 -8.42 -9.33 -8.12
C TRP A 187 -8.92 -10.47 -8.99
N PRO A 188 -8.30 -10.76 -10.14
CA PRO A 188 -8.62 -11.94 -10.89
C PRO A 188 -8.29 -13.20 -10.08
N LYS A 189 -9.04 -14.28 -10.31
CA LYS A 189 -8.87 -15.55 -9.56
C LYS A 189 -7.44 -16.09 -9.63
N GLU A 190 -6.80 -15.92 -10.78
CA GLU A 190 -5.40 -16.29 -10.99
C GLU A 190 -4.46 -15.55 -10.03
N LEU A 191 -4.62 -14.23 -9.89
CA LEU A 191 -3.83 -13.44 -8.96
C LEU A 191 -4.07 -13.86 -7.51
N VAL A 192 -5.32 -14.10 -7.13
CA VAL A 192 -5.64 -14.61 -5.78
C VAL A 192 -4.96 -15.95 -5.52
N HIS A 193 -4.96 -16.86 -6.49
CA HIS A 193 -4.32 -18.16 -6.37
C HIS A 193 -2.80 -18.02 -6.21
N TRP A 194 -2.15 -17.28 -7.12
CA TRP A 194 -0.72 -17.01 -7.08
C TRP A 194 -0.30 -16.39 -5.74
N TRP A 195 -0.99 -15.32 -5.32
CA TRP A 195 -0.65 -14.54 -4.13
C TRP A 195 -0.80 -15.31 -2.81
N THR A 196 -1.68 -16.33 -2.77
CA THR A 196 -1.92 -17.13 -1.56
C THR A 196 -1.02 -18.36 -1.43
N HIS A 197 -0.17 -18.63 -2.43
CA HIS A 197 0.72 -19.80 -2.49
C HIS A 197 2.18 -19.44 -2.87
N GLN A 198 2.55 -18.16 -2.79
CA GLN A 198 3.96 -17.76 -2.77
C GLN A 198 4.62 -18.18 -1.45
#